data_AF-J9G958-F1
#
_entry.id   AF-J9G958-F1
#
_cell.length_a   1.000
_cell.length_b   1.000
_cell.length_c   1.000
_cell.angle_alpha   90.00
_cell.angle_beta   90.00
_cell.angle_gamma   90.00
#
_symmetry.space_group_name_H-M   'P 1'
#
loop_
_entity.id
_entity.type
_entity.pdbx_description
1 polymer ?
#
loop_
_entity_poly.entity_id
_entity_poly.type
_entity_poly.pdbx_seq_one_letter_code
_entity_poly.pdbx_strand_id
1 'polypeptide(L)'
;MKTERDMETKTSKEKDIDSDRPSTIRIIAGSLVLLCIFPIFEICVYGMVYFMNHYPPRKFPYFEHLWGKLAFIFISGMIVIITIGISMSLIFAAVKIWGGKSESPGHVIYPFPAVLTSDIAGFYKAERADERFLIFNAPTVLRGFLIGLEAFLLCTGIYMFCTEMDDPHSDIYEPLSSGLFILLPLILLANQWFTRSRRFVLDRMNGTITFPRHLFFPRCTVPFSKVTPIYARHNFCLAHPRTKLGIPVLGAYDSDSDWWPFYVLYMDKNRPLPQGEVFDPYREKDFLRRKAAGFPKPIYPNTILVTDAYMGYIYGTDEFKQRLSKIKHRIVHYYDRVSWYCQEHGIEIPNDNDLVLIGLWKKQFVFKLFAPENVEYIVIPDDMVLTDCFLCDSETDEVKYIK
;
A
#
# COMPACT_ATOMS: atom_id res chain seq x y z
N MET A 1 -32.80 41.99 -12.64
CA MET A 1 -33.39 40.73 -12.17
C MET A 1 -32.67 39.59 -12.88
N LYS A 2 -31.58 39.09 -12.29
CA LYS A 2 -30.91 37.86 -12.69
C LYS A 2 -31.36 36.80 -11.70
N THR A 3 -31.92 35.73 -12.22
CA THR A 3 -32.60 34.69 -11.46
C THR A 3 -31.61 33.88 -10.63
N GLU A 4 -32.05 33.50 -9.43
CA GLU A 4 -31.35 32.78 -8.36
C GLU A 4 -30.97 31.32 -8.72
N ARG A 5 -30.83 31.01 -10.01
CA ARG A 5 -30.49 29.68 -10.54
C ARG A 5 -29.01 29.50 -10.94
N ASP A 6 -28.20 30.56 -10.81
CA ASP A 6 -26.76 30.52 -11.15
C ASP A 6 -25.85 30.36 -9.91
N MET A 7 -26.42 30.23 -8.71
CA MET A 7 -25.69 30.00 -7.45
C MET A 7 -25.89 28.58 -6.89
N GLU A 8 -26.20 27.60 -7.73
CA GLU A 8 -26.06 26.20 -7.33
C GLU A 8 -24.58 25.87 -7.14
N THR A 9 -24.22 25.72 -5.88
CA THR A 9 -23.01 25.11 -5.36
C THR A 9 -22.55 23.97 -6.25
N LYS A 10 -21.43 24.16 -6.95
CA LYS A 10 -20.66 23.06 -7.55
C LYS A 10 -20.46 21.99 -6.48
N THR A 11 -21.15 20.88 -6.65
CA THR A 11 -21.08 19.72 -5.78
C THR A 11 -19.63 19.22 -5.72
N SER A 12 -19.22 18.64 -4.59
CA SER A 12 -17.83 18.23 -4.31
C SER A 12 -17.19 17.38 -5.42
N LYS A 13 -17.99 16.65 -6.21
CA LYS A 13 -17.55 15.90 -7.39
C LYS A 13 -16.98 16.75 -8.53
N GLU A 14 -17.45 17.99 -8.72
CA GLU A 14 -17.00 18.85 -9.83
C GLU A 14 -15.74 19.65 -9.47
N LYS A 15 -15.47 19.81 -8.17
CA LYS A 15 -14.26 20.48 -7.65
C LYS A 15 -13.02 19.57 -7.76
N ASP A 16 -13.20 18.25 -7.62
CA ASP A 16 -12.11 17.28 -7.80
C ASP A 16 -11.60 17.21 -9.25
N ILE A 17 -12.50 17.28 -10.23
CA ILE A 17 -12.17 17.14 -11.67
C ILE A 17 -11.33 18.32 -12.19
N ASP A 18 -11.54 19.53 -11.67
CA ASP A 18 -10.80 20.73 -12.09
C ASP A 18 -9.46 20.89 -11.35
N SER A 19 -9.29 20.25 -10.17
CA SER A 19 -8.04 20.28 -9.40
C SER A 19 -6.95 19.34 -9.94
N ASP A 20 -7.36 18.28 -10.65
CA ASP A 20 -6.46 17.27 -11.23
C ASP A 20 -5.89 17.67 -12.60
N ARG A 21 -6.39 18.75 -13.21
CA ARG A 21 -5.86 19.25 -14.48
C ARG A 21 -4.56 20.04 -14.24
N PRO A 22 -3.42 19.63 -14.84
CA PRO A 22 -2.20 20.43 -14.73
C PRO A 22 -2.43 21.82 -15.30
N SER A 23 -2.14 22.86 -14.50
CA SER A 23 -2.15 24.25 -14.97
C SER A 23 -1.32 24.39 -16.25
N THR A 24 -1.69 25.31 -17.15
CA THR A 24 -0.96 25.57 -18.40
C THR A 24 0.54 25.75 -18.20
N ILE A 25 0.95 26.40 -17.10
CA ILE A 25 2.35 26.61 -16.70
C ILE A 25 3.06 25.26 -16.42
N ARG A 26 2.40 24.34 -15.72
CA ARG A 26 2.94 22.98 -15.46
C ARG A 26 3.07 22.17 -16.74
N ILE A 27 2.10 22.28 -17.65
CA ILE A 27 2.16 21.60 -18.95
C ILE A 27 3.39 22.07 -19.72
N ILE A 28 3.55 23.39 -19.86
CA ILE A 28 4.69 24.02 -20.55
C ILE A 28 6.03 23.61 -19.90
N ALA A 29 6.12 23.66 -18.56
CA ALA A 29 7.34 23.29 -17.84
C ALA A 29 7.70 21.81 -18.02
N GLY A 30 6.75 20.88 -17.92
CA GLY A 30 7.00 19.46 -18.16
C GLY A 30 7.38 19.17 -19.63
N SER A 31 6.75 19.84 -20.59
CA SER A 31 7.09 19.72 -22.01
C SER A 31 8.50 20.24 -22.31
N LEU A 32 8.92 21.36 -21.71
CA LEU A 32 10.29 21.88 -21.84
C LEU A 32 11.34 20.89 -21.32
N VAL A 33 11.05 20.22 -20.19
CA VAL A 33 11.93 19.18 -19.63
C VAL A 33 12.06 17.98 -20.58
N LEU A 34 10.98 17.58 -21.26
CA LEU A 34 11.02 16.50 -22.26
C LEU A 34 11.76 16.90 -23.54
N LEU A 35 11.67 18.16 -23.96
CA LEU A 35 12.40 18.65 -25.14
C LEU A 35 13.92 18.57 -24.96
N CYS A 36 14.43 18.57 -23.73
CA CYS A 36 15.85 18.36 -23.44
C CYS A 36 16.35 16.94 -23.78
N ILE A 37 15.48 15.94 -23.95
CA ILE A 37 15.88 14.56 -24.27
C ILE A 37 16.49 14.46 -25.66
N PHE A 38 15.91 15.14 -26.65
CA PHE A 38 16.35 15.09 -28.05
C PHE A 38 17.80 15.53 -28.28
N PRO A 39 18.24 16.72 -27.82
CA PRO A 39 19.62 17.14 -28.02
C PRO A 39 20.63 16.30 -27.24
N ILE A 40 20.26 15.78 -26.05
CA ILE A 40 21.14 14.89 -25.28
C ILE A 40 21.36 13.58 -26.03
N PHE A 41 20.29 12.99 -26.57
CA PHE A 41 20.37 11.77 -27.36
C PHE A 41 21.20 11.97 -28.64
N GLU A 42 20.96 13.07 -29.35
CA GLU A 42 21.67 13.41 -30.58
C GLU A 42 23.19 13.62 -30.34
N ILE A 43 23.56 14.35 -29.28
CA ILE A 43 24.97 14.56 -28.90
C ILE A 43 25.65 13.22 -28.56
N CYS A 44 24.97 12.33 -27.84
CA CYS A 44 25.53 11.05 -27.43
C CYS A 44 25.73 10.09 -28.63
N VAL A 45 24.74 10.02 -29.53
CA VAL A 45 24.84 9.19 -30.75
C VAL A 45 25.87 9.75 -31.73
N TYR A 46 25.84 11.06 -31.98
CA TYR A 46 26.79 11.72 -32.88
C TYR A 46 28.22 11.62 -32.38
N GLY A 47 28.45 11.81 -31.07
CA GLY A 47 29.76 11.65 -30.44
C GLY A 47 30.33 10.24 -30.61
N MET A 48 29.48 9.21 -30.55
CA MET A 48 29.89 7.82 -30.77
C MET A 48 30.23 7.51 -32.21
N VAL A 49 29.40 7.98 -33.16
CA VAL A 49 29.69 7.84 -34.59
C VAL A 49 31.00 8.56 -34.95
N TYR A 50 31.22 9.76 -34.41
CA TYR A 50 32.46 10.51 -34.59
C TYR A 50 33.68 9.76 -34.03
N PHE A 51 33.57 9.18 -32.83
CA PHE A 51 34.63 8.41 -32.18
C PHE A 51 34.98 7.13 -32.97
N MET A 52 33.96 6.39 -33.43
CA MET A 52 34.14 5.20 -34.25
C MET A 52 34.82 5.50 -35.59
N ASN A 53 34.51 6.65 -36.20
CA ASN A 53 35.12 7.07 -37.46
C ASN A 53 36.58 7.51 -37.31
N HIS A 54 36.95 8.13 -36.18
CA HIS A 54 38.32 8.61 -35.93
C HIS A 54 39.26 7.53 -35.38
N TYR A 55 38.73 6.55 -34.63
CA TYR A 55 39.49 5.44 -34.05
C TYR A 55 38.96 4.09 -34.54
N PRO A 56 39.12 3.76 -35.83
CA PRO A 56 38.61 2.51 -36.36
C PRO A 56 39.34 1.30 -35.72
N PRO A 57 38.62 0.28 -35.21
CA PRO A 57 39.22 -0.92 -34.58
C PRO A 57 40.18 -1.72 -35.48
N ARG A 58 40.19 -1.40 -36.79
CA ARG A 58 40.98 -2.03 -37.85
C ARG A 58 42.49 -1.81 -37.76
N LYS A 59 42.97 -0.89 -36.91
CA LYS A 59 44.41 -0.55 -36.81
C LYS A 59 45.18 -1.31 -35.72
N PHE A 60 44.51 -2.19 -34.98
CA PHE A 60 45.10 -2.89 -33.83
C PHE A 60 45.45 -4.36 -34.15
N PRO A 61 46.58 -4.90 -33.64
CA PRO A 61 46.90 -6.33 -33.70
C PRO A 61 45.81 -7.22 -33.09
N TYR A 62 45.68 -8.49 -33.48
CA TYR A 62 44.53 -9.38 -33.14
C TYR A 62 44.13 -9.39 -31.65
N PHE A 63 45.10 -9.42 -30.73
CA PHE A 63 44.82 -9.33 -29.29
C PHE A 63 44.26 -7.96 -28.89
N GLU A 64 44.88 -6.89 -29.38
CA GLU A 64 44.41 -5.51 -29.18
C GLU A 64 43.09 -5.23 -29.94
N HIS A 65 42.79 -5.99 -30.99
CA HIS A 65 41.55 -5.91 -31.75
C HIS A 65 40.36 -6.46 -30.95
N LEU A 66 40.51 -7.60 -30.28
CA LEU A 66 39.48 -8.17 -29.40
C LEU A 66 39.21 -7.26 -28.20
N TRP A 67 40.26 -6.83 -27.50
CA TRP A 67 40.13 -5.91 -26.36
C TRP A 67 39.62 -4.54 -26.77
N GLY A 68 40.04 -4.04 -27.94
CA GLY A 68 39.52 -2.82 -28.53
C GLY A 68 38.02 -2.91 -28.77
N LYS A 69 37.54 -3.96 -29.45
CA LYS A 69 36.09 -4.17 -29.70
C LYS A 69 35.28 -4.29 -28.40
N LEU A 70 35.78 -5.04 -27.42
CA LEU A 70 35.14 -5.14 -26.10
C LEU A 70 35.06 -3.78 -25.40
N ALA A 71 36.11 -2.96 -25.48
CA ALA A 71 36.11 -1.61 -24.94
C ALA A 71 35.11 -0.69 -25.67
N PHE A 72 35.01 -0.78 -26.99
CA PHE A 72 34.02 -0.03 -27.77
C PHE A 72 32.59 -0.39 -27.40
N ILE A 73 32.28 -1.68 -27.23
CA ILE A 73 30.96 -2.17 -26.81
C ILE A 73 30.64 -1.77 -25.38
N PHE A 74 31.63 -1.81 -24.50
CA PHE A 74 31.47 -1.35 -23.13
C PHE A 74 31.17 0.15 -23.08
N ILE A 75 31.96 0.97 -23.78
CA ILE A 75 31.78 2.42 -23.83
C ILE A 75 30.44 2.77 -24.48
N SER A 76 30.09 2.11 -25.60
CA SER A 76 28.82 2.34 -26.30
C SER A 76 27.61 2.00 -25.44
N GLY A 77 27.59 0.81 -24.84
CA GLY A 77 26.48 0.40 -23.98
C GLY A 77 26.37 1.30 -22.75
N MET A 78 27.49 1.71 -22.14
CA MET A 78 27.46 2.65 -21.01
C MET A 78 26.87 4.01 -21.39
N ILE A 79 27.23 4.56 -22.56
CA ILE A 79 26.67 5.83 -23.05
C ILE A 79 25.16 5.71 -23.29
N VAL A 80 24.71 4.62 -23.92
CA VAL A 80 23.27 4.39 -24.14
C VAL A 80 22.54 4.25 -22.80
N ILE A 81 23.06 3.48 -21.86
CA ILE A 81 22.45 3.27 -20.54
C ILE A 81 22.37 4.59 -19.77
N ILE A 82 23.42 5.41 -19.78
CA ILE A 82 23.43 6.74 -19.16
C ILE A 82 22.38 7.63 -19.82
N THR A 83 22.29 7.62 -21.15
CA THR A 83 21.30 8.43 -21.91
C THR A 83 19.87 8.00 -21.60
N ILE A 84 19.59 6.70 -21.52
CA ILE A 84 18.30 6.17 -21.08
C ILE A 84 18.03 6.61 -19.64
N GLY A 85 19.01 6.52 -18.74
CA GLY A 85 18.87 6.92 -17.33
C GLY A 85 18.54 8.40 -17.16
N ILE A 86 19.21 9.28 -17.91
CA ILE A 86 18.94 10.72 -17.94
C ILE A 86 17.53 10.97 -18.50
N SER A 87 17.17 10.31 -19.61
CA SER A 87 15.85 10.43 -20.24
C SER A 87 14.73 10.02 -19.29
N MET A 88 14.87 8.88 -18.62
CA MET A 88 13.90 8.41 -17.62
C MET A 88 13.79 9.37 -16.42
N SER A 89 14.89 9.99 -16.00
CA SER A 89 14.90 10.98 -14.93
C SER A 89 14.16 12.27 -15.34
N LEU A 90 14.34 12.72 -16.58
CA LEU A 90 13.62 13.87 -17.16
C LEU A 90 12.12 13.57 -17.32
N ILE A 91 11.76 12.38 -17.82
CA ILE A 91 10.36 11.92 -17.89
C ILE A 91 9.73 11.92 -16.50
N PHE A 92 10.43 11.37 -15.51
CA PHE A 92 9.94 11.33 -14.14
C PHE A 92 9.74 12.74 -13.55
N ALA A 93 10.66 13.66 -13.83
CA ALA A 93 10.53 15.07 -13.45
C ALA A 93 9.32 15.73 -14.13
N ALA A 94 9.12 15.51 -15.43
CA ALA A 94 7.98 16.03 -16.19
C ALA A 94 6.64 15.51 -15.65
N VAL A 95 6.54 14.19 -15.40
CA VAL A 95 5.35 13.56 -14.80
C VAL A 95 5.05 14.16 -13.44
N LYS A 96 6.06 14.44 -12.62
CA LYS A 96 5.89 15.08 -11.31
C LYS A 96 5.43 16.54 -11.41
N ILE A 97 5.92 17.29 -12.40
CA ILE A 97 5.49 18.66 -12.67
C ILE A 97 4.02 18.67 -13.12
N TRP A 98 3.63 17.72 -13.97
CA TRP A 98 2.24 17.58 -14.43
C TRP A 98 1.30 17.11 -13.32
N GLY A 99 1.63 16.05 -12.58
CA GLY A 99 0.74 15.43 -11.60
C GLY A 99 0.45 16.26 -10.34
N GLY A 100 1.17 17.35 -10.12
CA GLY A 100 0.91 18.27 -9.01
C GLY A 100 1.05 17.68 -7.60
N LYS A 101 0.44 18.32 -6.61
CA LYS A 101 0.35 17.79 -5.24
C LYS A 101 -1.00 17.07 -5.13
N SER A 102 -1.00 15.76 -5.31
CA SER A 102 -2.16 14.93 -4.95
C SER A 102 -2.36 15.00 -3.43
N GLU A 103 -3.57 15.35 -3.01
CA GLU A 103 -3.97 15.25 -1.61
C GLU A 103 -4.04 13.76 -1.25
N SER A 104 -3.25 13.36 -0.26
CA SER A 104 -3.28 11.99 0.24
C SER A 104 -4.60 11.76 0.97
N PRO A 105 -5.33 10.67 0.71
CA PRO A 105 -6.50 10.33 1.52
C PRO A 105 -6.08 10.25 2.99
N GLY A 106 -6.97 10.73 3.86
CA GLY A 106 -6.72 10.73 5.29
C GLY A 106 -6.44 9.33 5.84
N HIS A 107 -5.74 9.28 6.96
CA HIS A 107 -5.60 8.04 7.74
C HIS A 107 -6.89 7.85 8.54
N VAL A 108 -7.95 7.41 7.86
CA VAL A 108 -9.29 7.18 8.43
C VAL A 108 -9.64 5.72 8.28
N ILE A 109 -10.21 5.13 9.34
CA ILE A 109 -10.71 3.76 9.32
C ILE A 109 -12.15 3.79 8.79
N TYR A 110 -12.34 3.31 7.56
CA TYR A 110 -13.63 3.16 6.90
C TYR A 110 -14.29 1.81 7.22
N PRO A 111 -15.58 1.64 6.89
CA PRO A 111 -16.29 0.39 7.12
C PRO A 111 -15.64 -0.80 6.43
N PHE A 112 -15.74 -1.96 7.08
CA PHE A 112 -15.30 -3.26 6.56
C PHE A 112 -13.81 -3.31 6.17
N PRO A 113 -12.87 -3.03 7.11
CA PRO A 113 -11.46 -3.24 6.81
C PRO A 113 -11.19 -4.68 6.38
N ALA A 114 -10.26 -4.87 5.45
CA ALA A 114 -9.89 -6.18 4.96
C ALA A 114 -9.54 -7.16 6.09
N VAL A 115 -9.86 -8.44 5.91
CA VAL A 115 -9.63 -9.49 6.89
C VAL A 115 -8.38 -10.27 6.51
N LEU A 116 -7.39 -10.33 7.40
CA LEU A 116 -6.15 -11.09 7.14
C LEU A 116 -6.34 -12.56 7.50
N THR A 117 -6.78 -13.38 6.54
CA THR A 117 -6.87 -14.83 6.69
C THR A 117 -5.51 -15.51 6.55
N SER A 118 -5.43 -16.75 7.04
CA SER A 118 -4.24 -17.61 6.89
C SER A 118 -3.88 -17.84 5.41
N ASP A 119 -4.87 -18.00 4.54
CA ASP A 119 -4.69 -18.15 3.09
C ASP A 119 -4.06 -16.90 2.44
N ILE A 120 -4.57 -15.71 2.78
CA ILE A 120 -4.04 -14.44 2.25
C ILE A 120 -2.62 -14.23 2.76
N ALA A 121 -2.37 -14.47 4.04
CA ALA A 121 -1.03 -14.40 4.62
C ALA A 121 -0.06 -15.38 3.94
N GLY A 122 -0.52 -16.59 3.61
CA GLY A 122 0.23 -17.59 2.85
C GLY A 122 0.54 -17.14 1.43
N PHE A 123 -0.45 -16.61 0.70
CA PHE A 123 -0.30 -16.11 -0.67
C PHE A 123 0.74 -14.99 -0.76
N TYR A 124 0.69 -14.02 0.16
CA TYR A 124 1.65 -12.91 0.22
C TYR A 124 2.95 -13.27 0.96
N LYS A 125 3.12 -14.52 1.41
CA LYS A 125 4.28 -15.00 2.16
C LYS A 125 4.64 -14.06 3.32
N ALA A 126 3.63 -13.75 4.15
CA ALA A 126 3.84 -13.00 5.38
C ALA A 126 4.82 -13.79 6.28
N GLU A 127 6.01 -13.21 6.53
CA GLU A 127 7.03 -13.83 7.40
C GLU A 127 6.61 -13.74 8.87
N ARG A 128 5.89 -12.67 9.24
CA ARG A 128 5.45 -12.41 10.60
C ARG A 128 4.21 -11.53 10.59
N ALA A 129 3.21 -11.89 11.38
CA ALA A 129 2.03 -11.06 11.62
C ALA A 129 1.59 -11.28 13.07
N ASP A 130 1.86 -10.28 13.92
CA ASP A 130 1.54 -10.33 15.34
C ASP A 130 1.15 -8.93 15.88
N GLU A 131 1.04 -8.78 17.20
CA GLU A 131 0.61 -7.53 17.84
C GLU A 131 1.60 -6.37 17.73
N ARG A 132 2.81 -6.61 17.20
CA ARG A 132 3.91 -5.63 17.11
C ARG A 132 4.37 -5.40 15.69
N PHE A 133 4.50 -6.47 14.90
CA PHE A 133 5.09 -6.45 13.57
C PHE A 133 4.24 -7.18 12.53
N LEU A 134 4.06 -6.53 11.39
CA LEU A 134 3.56 -7.13 10.17
C LEU A 134 4.66 -7.05 9.12
N ILE A 135 5.20 -8.22 8.75
CA ILE A 135 6.33 -8.40 7.85
C ILE A 135 5.88 -9.29 6.70
N PHE A 136 5.94 -8.75 5.48
CA PHE A 136 5.61 -9.49 4.28
C PHE A 136 6.55 -9.10 3.14
N ASN A 137 6.65 -9.98 2.16
CA ASN A 137 7.41 -9.71 0.95
C ASN A 137 6.49 -9.06 -0.09
N ALA A 138 7.03 -8.08 -0.83
CA ALA A 138 6.29 -7.52 -1.96
C ALA A 138 5.96 -8.65 -2.96
N PRO A 139 4.69 -8.79 -3.38
CA PRO A 139 4.31 -9.85 -4.28
C PRO A 139 5.06 -9.68 -5.60
N THR A 140 5.75 -10.73 -6.07
CA THR A 140 6.58 -10.66 -7.27
C THR A 140 6.32 -11.82 -8.23
N VAL A 141 5.09 -11.92 -8.74
CA VAL A 141 4.74 -12.86 -9.81
C VAL A 141 5.55 -12.56 -11.08
N LEU A 142 5.83 -11.28 -11.35
CA LEU A 142 6.57 -10.83 -12.54
C LEU A 142 8.07 -11.17 -12.53
N ARG A 143 8.66 -11.58 -11.39
CA ARG A 143 10.11 -11.77 -11.28
C ARG A 143 10.63 -12.90 -12.15
N GLY A 144 9.96 -14.05 -12.17
CA GLY A 144 10.37 -15.20 -12.98
C GLY A 144 10.36 -14.86 -14.47
N PHE A 145 9.31 -14.17 -14.93
CA PHE A 145 9.18 -13.69 -16.31
C PHE A 145 10.29 -12.68 -16.67
N LEU A 146 10.59 -11.71 -15.78
CA LEU A 146 11.64 -10.72 -16.01
C LEU A 146 13.03 -11.37 -16.10
N ILE A 147 13.33 -12.35 -15.25
CA ILE A 147 14.60 -13.10 -15.32
C ILE A 147 14.71 -13.84 -16.67
N GLY A 148 13.62 -14.46 -17.13
CA GLY A 148 13.58 -15.11 -18.44
C GLY A 148 13.81 -14.14 -19.60
N LEU A 149 13.16 -12.97 -19.58
CA LEU A 149 13.35 -11.92 -20.57
C LEU A 149 14.79 -11.37 -20.56
N GLU A 150 15.35 -11.11 -19.38
CA GLU A 150 16.74 -10.64 -19.21
C GLU A 150 17.75 -11.65 -19.78
N ALA A 151 17.56 -12.95 -19.51
CA ALA A 151 18.41 -14.00 -20.06
C ALA A 151 18.31 -14.06 -21.60
N PHE A 152 17.11 -13.91 -22.16
CA PHE A 152 16.90 -13.86 -23.62
C PHE A 152 17.59 -12.66 -24.27
N LEU A 153 17.49 -11.47 -23.67
CA LEU A 153 18.17 -10.27 -24.14
C LEU A 153 19.70 -10.43 -24.08
N LEU A 154 20.22 -11.01 -23.00
CA LEU A 154 21.65 -11.29 -22.86
C LEU A 154 22.16 -12.25 -23.94
N CYS A 155 21.43 -13.35 -24.20
CA CYS A 155 21.78 -14.31 -25.25
C CYS A 155 21.74 -13.65 -26.64
N THR A 156 20.74 -12.81 -26.91
CA THR A 156 20.65 -12.03 -28.15
C THR A 156 21.85 -11.09 -28.29
N GLY A 157 22.22 -10.38 -27.23
CA GLY A 157 23.40 -9.50 -27.21
C GLY A 157 24.72 -10.24 -27.47
N ILE A 158 24.89 -11.42 -26.87
CA ILE A 158 26.07 -12.28 -27.09
C ILE A 158 26.11 -12.79 -28.53
N TYR A 159 24.97 -13.24 -29.08
CA TYR A 159 24.89 -13.68 -30.48
C TYR A 159 25.28 -12.55 -31.45
N MET A 160 24.71 -11.34 -31.26
CA MET A 160 25.05 -10.16 -32.05
C MET A 160 26.55 -9.86 -31.96
N PHE A 161 27.12 -9.89 -30.76
CA PHE A 161 28.55 -9.71 -30.55
C PHE A 161 29.41 -10.75 -31.30
N CYS A 162 29.04 -12.03 -31.26
CA CYS A 162 29.71 -13.08 -32.02
C CYS A 162 29.65 -12.83 -33.53
N THR A 163 28.49 -12.43 -34.06
CA THR A 163 28.35 -12.10 -35.48
C THR A 163 29.18 -10.88 -35.89
N GLU A 164 29.28 -9.86 -35.03
CA GLU A 164 30.14 -8.68 -35.21
C GLU A 164 31.64 -9.02 -35.12
N MET A 165 31.99 -10.10 -34.42
CA MET A 165 33.36 -10.62 -34.37
C MET A 165 33.73 -11.38 -35.63
N ASP A 166 32.83 -12.21 -36.15
CA ASP A 166 33.08 -13.11 -37.29
C ASP A 166 33.17 -12.37 -38.63
N ASP A 167 32.38 -11.31 -38.86
CA ASP A 167 32.44 -10.50 -40.09
C ASP A 167 32.60 -8.98 -39.81
N PRO A 168 33.85 -8.45 -39.84
CA PRO A 168 34.15 -7.03 -39.61
C PRO A 168 33.75 -6.08 -40.76
N HIS A 169 33.16 -6.61 -41.84
CA HIS A 169 32.68 -5.86 -42.99
C HIS A 169 31.17 -5.98 -43.21
N SER A 170 30.46 -6.72 -42.35
CA SER A 170 29.01 -6.79 -42.42
C SER A 170 28.38 -5.41 -42.17
N ASP A 171 27.39 -5.04 -42.99
CA ASP A 171 26.57 -3.84 -42.80
C ASP A 171 25.74 -3.88 -41.49
N ILE A 172 25.88 -4.94 -40.70
CA ILE A 172 25.17 -5.25 -39.45
C ILE A 172 26.01 -4.81 -38.23
N TYR A 173 27.17 -4.17 -38.41
CA TYR A 173 27.99 -3.70 -37.29
C TYR A 173 27.36 -2.52 -36.55
N GLU A 174 26.53 -2.83 -35.55
CA GLU A 174 25.85 -1.87 -34.67
C GLU A 174 26.31 -2.07 -33.20
N PRO A 175 27.56 -1.71 -32.84
CA PRO A 175 28.09 -1.90 -31.48
C PRO A 175 27.29 -1.16 -30.39
N LEU A 176 26.40 -0.25 -30.79
CA LEU A 176 25.45 0.41 -29.89
C LEU A 176 24.35 -0.54 -29.39
N SER A 177 23.90 -1.47 -30.25
CA SER A 177 22.84 -2.43 -29.95
C SER A 177 23.38 -3.60 -29.13
N SER A 178 24.49 -4.22 -29.57
CA SER A 178 25.13 -5.33 -28.83
C SER A 178 25.58 -4.92 -27.42
N GLY A 179 26.14 -3.71 -27.27
CA GLY A 179 26.51 -3.15 -25.96
C GLY A 179 25.32 -2.95 -25.02
N LEU A 180 24.18 -2.46 -25.54
CA LEU A 180 22.95 -2.31 -24.75
C LEU A 180 22.40 -3.66 -24.30
N PHE A 181 22.28 -4.63 -25.22
CA PHE A 181 21.72 -5.95 -24.93
C PHE A 181 22.60 -6.81 -24.02
N ILE A 182 23.90 -6.52 -23.89
CA ILE A 182 24.78 -7.18 -22.93
C ILE A 182 24.78 -6.46 -21.57
N LEU A 183 25.02 -5.14 -21.56
CA LEU A 183 25.25 -4.41 -20.32
C LEU A 183 23.97 -4.18 -19.51
N LEU A 184 22.83 -3.92 -20.16
CA LEU A 184 21.57 -3.67 -19.45
C LEU A 184 21.11 -4.91 -18.67
N PRO A 185 21.03 -6.13 -19.25
CA PRO A 185 20.68 -7.33 -18.49
C PRO A 185 21.69 -7.64 -17.37
N LEU A 186 22.99 -7.46 -17.60
CA LEU A 186 24.02 -7.67 -16.57
C LEU A 186 23.83 -6.74 -15.36
N ILE A 187 23.56 -5.45 -15.59
CA ILE A 187 23.30 -4.47 -14.53
C ILE A 187 22.02 -4.82 -13.78
N LEU A 188 20.95 -5.20 -14.49
CA LEU A 188 19.69 -5.60 -13.88
C LEU A 188 19.85 -6.87 -13.04
N LEU A 189 20.53 -7.90 -13.55
CA LEU A 189 20.85 -9.15 -12.84
C LEU A 189 21.69 -8.87 -11.58
N ALA A 190 22.74 -8.06 -11.69
CA ALA A 190 23.54 -7.64 -10.54
C ALA A 190 22.67 -6.95 -9.49
N ASN A 191 21.81 -6.00 -9.90
CA ASN A 191 20.90 -5.35 -8.98
C ASN A 191 19.88 -6.32 -8.36
N GLN A 192 19.34 -7.28 -9.12
CA GLN A 192 18.45 -8.32 -8.58
C GLN A 192 19.13 -9.18 -7.53
N TRP A 193 20.41 -9.52 -7.72
CA TRP A 193 21.22 -10.24 -6.75
C TRP A 193 21.37 -9.45 -5.44
N PHE A 194 21.67 -8.15 -5.54
CA PHE A 194 21.84 -7.26 -4.37
C PHE A 194 20.52 -6.80 -3.72
N THR A 195 19.36 -7.01 -4.34
CA THR A 195 18.03 -6.59 -3.83
C THR A 195 17.18 -7.73 -3.25
N ARG A 196 17.84 -8.83 -2.82
CA ARG A 196 17.20 -10.08 -2.39
C ARG A 196 16.20 -9.98 -1.22
N SER A 197 16.22 -8.91 -0.40
CA SER A 197 15.22 -8.71 0.67
C SER A 197 14.24 -7.57 0.34
N ARG A 198 13.08 -7.94 -0.23
CA ARG A 198 11.96 -7.02 -0.49
C ARG A 198 10.90 -7.07 0.62
N ARG A 199 11.36 -6.92 1.87
CA ARG A 199 10.48 -6.97 3.05
C ARG A 199 9.91 -5.59 3.35
N PHE A 200 8.60 -5.52 3.43
CA PHE A 200 7.93 -4.47 4.18
C PHE A 200 7.98 -4.85 5.67
N VAL A 201 8.25 -3.88 6.52
CA VAL A 201 8.18 -4.07 7.98
C VAL A 201 7.33 -2.95 8.54
N LEU A 202 6.12 -3.29 8.99
CA LEU A 202 5.27 -2.39 9.72
C LEU A 202 5.52 -2.61 11.21
N ASP A 203 6.06 -1.60 11.87
CA ASP A 203 6.28 -1.57 13.31
C ASP A 203 5.14 -0.77 13.95
N ARG A 204 4.15 -1.50 14.45
CA ARG A 204 2.95 -0.93 15.08
C ARG A 204 3.30 -0.14 16.33
N MET A 205 4.28 -0.60 17.12
CA MET A 205 4.60 0.01 18.42
C MET A 205 5.26 1.38 18.27
N ASN A 206 6.16 1.49 17.28
CA ASN A 206 6.84 2.73 16.94
C ASN A 206 6.08 3.57 15.89
N GLY A 207 5.03 3.03 15.28
CA GLY A 207 4.23 3.72 14.26
C GLY A 207 5.02 4.01 12.99
N THR A 208 5.92 3.09 12.60
CA THR A 208 6.79 3.26 11.43
C THR A 208 6.61 2.15 10.42
N ILE A 209 6.84 2.47 9.15
CA ILE A 209 6.94 1.48 8.08
C ILE A 209 8.33 1.54 7.48
N THR A 210 8.92 0.36 7.26
CA THR A 210 10.16 0.20 6.51
C THR A 210 9.84 -0.32 5.13
N PHE A 211 10.15 0.49 4.12
CA PHE A 211 10.05 0.13 2.72
C PHE A 211 11.26 -0.71 2.30
N PRO A 212 11.05 -1.73 1.46
CA PRO A 212 12.15 -2.55 0.96
C PRO A 212 13.13 -1.74 0.10
N ARG A 213 14.35 -2.29 -0.06
CA ARG A 213 15.28 -1.76 -1.05
C ARG A 213 14.67 -2.00 -2.44
N HIS A 214 14.58 -0.93 -3.22
CA HIS A 214 14.18 -0.98 -4.62
C HIS A 214 15.39 -0.74 -5.52
N LEU A 215 15.31 -1.06 -6.81
CA LEU A 215 16.38 -0.82 -7.81
C LEU A 215 16.91 0.63 -7.75
N PHE A 216 16.02 1.58 -7.54
CA PHE A 216 16.35 3.00 -7.63
C PHE A 216 16.65 3.65 -6.27
N PHE A 217 16.32 3.02 -5.14
CA PHE A 217 16.42 3.66 -3.81
C PHE A 217 16.80 2.66 -2.70
N PRO A 218 17.64 3.06 -1.72
CA PRO A 218 17.95 2.24 -0.57
C PRO A 218 16.70 2.04 0.30
N ARG A 219 16.77 1.02 1.16
CA ARG A 219 15.78 0.79 2.23
C ARG A 219 15.54 2.10 3.00
N CYS A 220 14.29 2.44 3.27
CA CYS A 220 13.94 3.62 4.05
C CYS A 220 12.84 3.32 5.06
N THR A 221 12.96 3.92 6.23
CA THR A 221 11.96 3.84 7.30
C THR A 221 11.35 5.21 7.50
N VAL A 222 10.02 5.28 7.53
CA VAL A 222 9.29 6.53 7.72
C VAL A 222 8.15 6.35 8.72
N PRO A 223 7.71 7.43 9.40
CA PRO A 223 6.48 7.41 10.18
C PRO A 223 5.28 7.04 9.30
N PHE A 224 4.39 6.20 9.81
CA PHE A 224 3.20 5.76 9.08
C PHE A 224 2.28 6.92 8.71
N SER A 225 2.19 7.95 9.56
CA SER A 225 1.43 9.18 9.28
C SER A 225 1.85 9.94 8.01
N LYS A 226 3.02 9.64 7.44
CA LYS A 226 3.52 10.24 6.19
C LYS A 226 3.36 9.33 4.97
N VAL A 227 2.80 8.14 5.16
CA VAL A 227 2.56 7.15 4.10
C VAL A 227 1.33 7.57 3.32
N THR A 228 1.33 7.27 2.02
CA THR A 228 0.21 7.59 1.14
C THR A 228 -0.17 6.33 0.37
N PRO A 229 -1.43 5.89 0.41
CA PRO A 229 -1.90 4.81 -0.46
C PRO A 229 -2.01 5.33 -1.90
N ILE A 230 -1.74 4.46 -2.87
CA ILE A 230 -1.92 4.71 -4.29
C ILE A 230 -2.79 3.58 -4.84
N TYR A 231 -3.91 3.95 -5.45
CA TYR A 231 -4.78 3.03 -6.17
C TYR A 231 -4.50 3.16 -7.67
N ALA A 232 -3.87 2.15 -8.26
CA ALA A 232 -3.46 2.19 -9.67
C ALA A 232 -4.05 1.00 -10.43
N ARG A 233 -5.02 1.26 -11.33
CA ARG A 233 -5.64 0.24 -12.21
C ARG A 233 -5.93 -1.08 -11.48
N HIS A 234 -6.71 -1.00 -10.41
CA HIS A 234 -7.09 -2.14 -9.54
C HIS A 234 -5.95 -2.74 -8.69
N ASN A 235 -4.83 -2.03 -8.53
CA ASN A 235 -3.79 -2.44 -7.60
C ASN A 235 -3.66 -1.50 -6.42
N PHE A 236 -3.61 -2.07 -5.21
CA PHE A 236 -3.31 -1.34 -3.99
C PHE A 236 -1.80 -1.25 -3.74
N CYS A 237 -1.27 -0.03 -3.72
CA CYS A 237 0.15 0.25 -3.54
C CYS A 237 0.38 1.26 -2.41
N LEU A 238 1.59 1.26 -1.84
CA LEU A 238 2.05 2.36 -1.00
C LEU A 238 3.05 3.23 -1.77
N ALA A 239 2.85 4.55 -1.70
CA ALA A 239 3.75 5.51 -2.29
C ALA A 239 5.11 5.47 -1.58
N HIS A 240 6.17 5.20 -2.34
CA HIS A 240 7.52 5.31 -1.79
C HIS A 240 7.78 6.76 -1.30
N PRO A 241 8.31 6.99 -0.08
CA PRO A 241 8.33 8.32 0.53
C PRO A 241 9.08 9.38 -0.28
N ARG A 242 10.17 8.98 -0.96
CA ARG A 242 11.03 9.89 -1.74
C ARG A 242 10.54 10.11 -3.16
N THR A 243 9.99 9.07 -3.77
CA THR A 243 9.76 9.03 -5.23
C THR A 243 8.31 8.88 -5.60
N LYS A 244 7.43 8.66 -4.62
CA LYS A 244 6.00 8.54 -4.83
C LYS A 244 5.60 7.43 -5.82
N LEU A 245 6.53 6.55 -6.18
CA LEU A 245 6.26 5.35 -6.96
C LEU A 245 5.40 4.42 -6.10
N GLY A 246 4.30 3.92 -6.66
CA GLY A 246 3.48 2.90 -6.00
C GLY A 246 4.25 1.59 -5.91
N ILE A 247 4.47 1.10 -4.71
CA ILE A 247 5.03 -0.22 -4.46
C ILE A 247 3.87 -1.14 -4.05
N PRO A 248 3.64 -2.26 -4.77
CA PRO A 248 2.61 -3.23 -4.40
C PRO A 248 2.84 -3.78 -2.99
N VAL A 249 1.76 -3.87 -2.21
CA VAL A 249 1.79 -4.37 -0.83
C VAL A 249 0.85 -5.56 -0.64
N LEU A 250 0.69 -6.03 0.59
CA LEU A 250 -0.31 -7.04 0.92
C LEU A 250 -1.71 -6.46 0.61
N GLY A 251 -2.50 -7.23 -0.14
CA GLY A 251 -3.75 -6.76 -0.74
C GLY A 251 -3.62 -6.10 -2.10
N ALA A 252 -2.41 -6.09 -2.70
CA ALA A 252 -2.17 -5.39 -3.97
C ALA A 252 -3.06 -5.85 -5.13
N TYR A 253 -3.43 -7.13 -5.21
CA TYR A 253 -4.24 -7.67 -6.31
C TYR A 253 -5.69 -7.91 -5.92
N ASP A 254 -6.07 -7.41 -4.74
CA ASP A 254 -7.44 -7.42 -4.32
C ASP A 254 -8.12 -6.17 -4.87
N SER A 255 -9.14 -6.36 -5.70
CA SER A 255 -9.85 -5.26 -6.35
C SER A 255 -10.67 -4.44 -5.36
N ASP A 256 -10.88 -4.98 -4.16
CA ASP A 256 -11.68 -4.37 -3.11
C ASP A 256 -10.78 -3.47 -2.24
N SER A 257 -11.12 -2.19 -2.17
CA SER A 257 -10.30 -1.06 -1.70
C SER A 257 -9.98 -1.06 -0.19
N ASP A 258 -10.33 -2.12 0.52
CA ASP A 258 -10.53 -2.13 1.97
C ASP A 258 -9.24 -2.45 2.76
N TRP A 259 -8.13 -2.61 2.04
CA TRP A 259 -6.81 -2.80 2.61
C TRP A 259 -6.25 -1.55 3.28
N TRP A 260 -6.53 -0.33 2.79
CA TRP A 260 -6.04 0.88 3.45
C TRP A 260 -6.60 1.05 4.88
N PRO A 261 -7.93 0.93 5.12
CA PRO A 261 -8.49 0.88 6.47
C PRO A 261 -7.84 -0.19 7.36
N PHE A 262 -7.55 -1.37 6.81
CA PHE A 262 -6.82 -2.41 7.54
C PHE A 262 -5.44 -1.94 8.01
N TYR A 263 -4.65 -1.31 7.14
CA TYR A 263 -3.34 -0.77 7.53
C TYR A 263 -3.45 0.33 8.58
N VAL A 264 -4.43 1.23 8.44
CA VAL A 264 -4.66 2.31 9.42
C VAL A 264 -5.04 1.74 10.78
N LEU A 265 -5.95 0.75 10.81
CA LEU A 265 -6.34 0.06 12.04
C LEU A 265 -5.17 -0.70 12.66
N TYR A 266 -4.41 -1.44 11.86
CA TYR A 266 -3.24 -2.18 12.35
C TYR A 266 -2.21 -1.23 12.97
N MET A 267 -1.92 -0.11 12.34
CA MET A 267 -0.92 0.85 12.81
C MET A 267 -1.41 1.72 13.98
N ASP A 268 -2.71 1.75 14.27
CA ASP A 268 -3.24 2.33 15.50
C ASP A 268 -2.98 1.39 16.69
N LYS A 269 -1.83 1.56 17.35
CA LYS A 269 -1.47 0.75 18.52
C LYS A 269 -2.43 0.91 19.72
N ASN A 270 -3.32 1.90 19.68
CA ASN A 270 -4.27 2.15 20.77
C ASN A 270 -5.62 1.46 20.51
N ARG A 271 -5.84 0.91 19.30
CA ARG A 271 -7.02 0.14 18.92
C ARG A 271 -6.74 -1.38 18.93
N PRO A 272 -7.80 -2.22 18.98
CA PRO A 272 -7.68 -3.66 18.82
C PRO A 272 -7.04 -4.06 17.48
N LEU A 273 -6.47 -5.26 17.43
CA LEU A 273 -5.92 -5.82 16.20
C LEU A 273 -7.03 -6.02 15.15
N PRO A 274 -6.74 -5.85 13.85
CA PRO A 274 -7.71 -6.11 12.79
C PRO A 274 -8.29 -7.53 12.83
N GLN A 275 -9.40 -7.73 12.12
CA GLN A 275 -9.99 -9.05 11.95
C GLN A 275 -9.06 -9.99 11.15
N GLY A 276 -9.14 -11.28 11.48
CA GLY A 276 -8.39 -12.34 10.80
C GLY A 276 -7.77 -13.35 11.75
N GLU A 277 -7.81 -14.62 11.36
CA GLU A 277 -7.31 -15.78 12.12
C GLU A 277 -5.84 -15.61 12.53
N VAL A 278 -5.07 -14.90 11.70
CA VAL A 278 -3.65 -14.64 11.91
C VAL A 278 -3.40 -13.85 13.21
N PHE A 279 -4.35 -13.01 13.64
CA PHE A 279 -4.23 -12.18 14.83
C PHE A 279 -4.88 -12.78 16.08
N ASP A 280 -5.73 -13.80 15.94
CA ASP A 280 -6.51 -14.38 17.05
C ASP A 280 -5.64 -14.80 18.25
N PRO A 281 -4.46 -15.45 18.07
CA PRO A 281 -3.59 -15.82 19.18
C PRO A 281 -3.03 -14.64 19.98
N TYR A 282 -3.05 -13.42 19.42
CA TYR A 282 -2.40 -12.24 19.99
C TYR A 282 -3.40 -11.23 20.56
N ARG A 283 -4.70 -11.42 20.36
CA ARG A 283 -5.72 -10.42 20.75
C ARG A 283 -5.77 -10.20 22.26
N GLU A 284 -5.77 -11.28 23.04
CA GLU A 284 -5.78 -11.20 24.51
C GLU A 284 -4.56 -10.44 25.04
N LYS A 285 -3.38 -10.78 24.51
CA LYS A 285 -2.13 -10.14 24.88
C LYS A 285 -2.13 -8.64 24.53
N ASP A 286 -2.65 -8.27 23.36
CA ASP A 286 -2.80 -6.86 22.96
C ASP A 286 -3.80 -6.12 23.86
N PHE A 287 -4.93 -6.75 24.17
CA PHE A 287 -5.94 -6.20 25.09
C PHE A 287 -5.34 -5.93 26.48
N LEU A 288 -4.68 -6.93 27.08
CA LEU A 288 -4.05 -6.78 28.40
C LEU A 288 -2.98 -5.68 28.41
N ARG A 289 -2.21 -5.53 27.32
CA ARG A 289 -1.26 -4.41 27.15
C ARG A 289 -1.98 -3.07 27.13
N ARG A 290 -3.05 -2.91 26.35
CA ARG A 290 -3.82 -1.65 26.28
C ARG A 290 -4.49 -1.35 27.62
N LYS A 291 -5.03 -2.37 28.29
CA LYS A 291 -5.59 -2.28 29.65
C LYS A 291 -4.55 -1.79 30.66
N ALA A 292 -3.34 -2.35 30.64
CA ALA A 292 -2.24 -1.91 31.50
C ALA A 292 -1.80 -0.46 31.21
N ALA A 293 -1.93 0.00 29.97
CA ALA A 293 -1.68 1.39 29.57
C ALA A 293 -2.86 2.34 29.83
N GLY A 294 -3.98 1.85 30.38
CA GLY A 294 -5.18 2.64 30.67
C GLY A 294 -6.00 3.01 29.43
N PHE A 295 -6.00 2.17 28.39
CA PHE A 295 -6.71 2.39 27.12
C PHE A 295 -6.46 3.79 26.53
N PRO A 296 -5.23 4.05 26.06
CA PRO A 296 -4.87 5.35 25.49
C PRO A 296 -5.79 5.72 24.31
N LYS A 297 -5.98 7.03 24.11
CA LYS A 297 -6.84 7.55 23.03
C LYS A 297 -6.37 7.07 21.64
N PRO A 298 -7.27 6.75 20.71
CA PRO A 298 -6.92 6.39 19.34
C PRO A 298 -6.02 7.41 18.63
N ILE A 299 -5.18 6.92 17.72
CA ILE A 299 -4.28 7.77 16.91
C ILE A 299 -5.00 8.26 15.65
N TYR A 300 -5.84 7.40 15.07
CA TYR A 300 -6.53 7.67 13.81
C TYR A 300 -8.06 7.70 14.01
N PRO A 301 -8.77 8.59 13.31
CA PRO A 301 -10.24 8.62 13.33
C PRO A 301 -10.84 7.37 12.66
N ASN A 302 -12.07 7.03 13.05
CA ASN A 302 -12.89 5.94 12.52
C ASN A 302 -14.26 6.46 12.11
N THR A 303 -14.89 5.78 11.16
CA THR A 303 -16.31 5.96 10.78
C THR A 303 -17.13 4.70 11.04
N ILE A 304 -16.60 3.80 11.87
CA ILE A 304 -17.24 2.54 12.29
C ILE A 304 -16.94 2.24 13.74
N LEU A 305 -17.77 1.40 14.35
CA LEU A 305 -17.49 0.77 15.64
C LEU A 305 -16.18 -0.03 15.59
N VAL A 306 -15.21 0.33 16.45
CA VAL A 306 -13.94 -0.40 16.58
C VAL A 306 -13.77 -0.83 18.03
N THR A 307 -14.34 -1.97 18.37
CA THR A 307 -14.24 -2.59 19.70
C THR A 307 -13.52 -3.93 19.62
N ASP A 308 -12.96 -4.38 20.74
CA ASP A 308 -12.37 -5.72 20.85
C ASP A 308 -13.36 -6.82 20.44
N ALA A 309 -14.63 -6.69 20.86
CA ALA A 309 -15.67 -7.64 20.50
C ALA A 309 -15.95 -7.68 19.00
N TYR A 310 -15.99 -6.51 18.34
CA TYR A 310 -16.13 -6.41 16.89
C TYR A 310 -14.94 -7.04 16.16
N MET A 311 -13.73 -6.87 16.69
CA MET A 311 -12.51 -7.41 16.10
C MET A 311 -12.28 -8.89 16.39
N GLY A 312 -13.04 -9.51 17.29
CA GLY A 312 -13.03 -10.95 17.56
C GLY A 312 -12.53 -11.38 18.94
N TYR A 313 -12.19 -10.43 19.83
CA TYR A 313 -11.83 -10.74 21.21
C TYR A 313 -12.95 -10.37 22.18
N ILE A 314 -13.46 -11.38 22.90
CA ILE A 314 -14.53 -11.21 23.88
C ILE A 314 -13.92 -11.17 25.29
N TYR A 315 -13.80 -9.96 25.86
CA TYR A 315 -13.47 -9.78 27.27
C TYR A 315 -14.73 -9.91 28.12
N GLY A 316 -15.07 -11.15 28.50
CA GLY A 316 -16.25 -11.44 29.31
C GLY A 316 -16.07 -12.67 30.18
N THR A 317 -16.96 -12.78 31.18
CA THR A 317 -17.05 -13.93 32.09
C THR A 317 -17.29 -15.24 31.31
N ASP A 318 -16.89 -16.37 31.90
CA ASP A 318 -17.11 -17.68 31.27
C ASP A 318 -18.58 -17.95 31.02
N GLU A 319 -19.47 -17.53 31.93
CA GLU A 319 -20.91 -17.64 31.75
C GLU A 319 -21.40 -16.81 30.55
N PHE A 320 -20.94 -15.56 30.42
CA PHE A 320 -21.28 -14.70 29.28
C PHE A 320 -20.84 -15.35 27.96
N LYS A 321 -19.60 -15.85 27.89
CA LYS A 321 -19.07 -16.52 26.69
C LYS A 321 -19.87 -17.77 26.33
N GLN A 322 -20.27 -18.59 27.31
CA GLN A 322 -21.11 -19.77 27.10
C GLN A 322 -22.53 -19.43 26.62
N ARG A 323 -23.11 -18.31 27.07
CA ARG A 323 -24.40 -17.83 26.55
C ARG A 323 -24.24 -17.29 25.15
N LEU A 324 -23.22 -16.49 24.90
CA LEU A 324 -22.92 -15.91 23.59
C LEU A 324 -22.71 -17.00 22.52
N SER A 325 -22.07 -18.12 22.84
CA SER A 325 -21.85 -19.21 21.88
C SER A 325 -23.14 -19.91 21.43
N LYS A 326 -24.25 -19.73 22.16
CA LYS A 326 -25.58 -20.28 21.81
C LYS A 326 -26.43 -19.30 21.00
N ILE A 327 -26.02 -18.04 20.93
CA ILE A 327 -26.72 -16.99 20.21
C ILE A 327 -26.39 -17.10 18.72
N LYS A 328 -27.40 -16.92 17.88
CA LYS A 328 -27.32 -17.13 16.43
C LYS A 328 -26.40 -16.11 15.75
N HIS A 329 -26.50 -14.84 16.12
CA HIS A 329 -25.80 -13.74 15.45
C HIS A 329 -24.64 -13.20 16.31
N ARG A 330 -23.67 -12.54 15.67
CA ARG A 330 -22.54 -11.89 16.37
C ARG A 330 -23.03 -10.62 17.07
N ILE A 331 -22.30 -10.18 18.11
CA ILE A 331 -22.59 -8.93 18.86
C ILE A 331 -22.83 -7.74 17.93
N VAL A 332 -22.03 -7.63 16.86
CA VAL A 332 -22.12 -6.56 15.85
C VAL A 332 -23.53 -6.44 15.26
N HIS A 333 -24.18 -7.58 15.00
CA HIS A 333 -25.54 -7.58 14.45
C HIS A 333 -26.51 -6.85 15.39
N TYR A 334 -26.47 -7.15 16.67
CA TYR A 334 -27.35 -6.53 17.66
C TYR A 334 -26.97 -5.07 17.92
N TYR A 335 -25.69 -4.70 17.79
CA TYR A 335 -25.26 -3.32 17.80
C TYR A 335 -25.91 -2.53 16.66
N ASP A 336 -25.86 -3.05 15.42
CA ASP A 336 -26.46 -2.39 14.25
C ASP A 336 -27.97 -2.17 14.44
N ARG A 337 -28.67 -3.15 15.04
CA ARG A 337 -30.10 -3.05 15.39
C ARG A 337 -30.37 -1.90 16.36
N VAL A 338 -29.57 -1.77 17.42
CA VAL A 338 -29.74 -0.69 18.40
C VAL A 338 -29.35 0.67 17.81
N SER A 339 -28.30 0.72 16.99
CA SER A 339 -27.89 1.93 16.28
C SER A 339 -29.01 2.43 15.35
N TRP A 340 -29.64 1.55 14.58
CA TRP A 340 -30.80 1.90 13.75
C TRP A 340 -31.99 2.37 14.57
N TYR A 341 -32.29 1.70 15.69
CA TYR A 341 -33.34 2.15 16.60
C TYR A 341 -33.10 3.59 17.10
N CYS A 342 -31.86 3.92 17.49
CA CYS A 342 -31.49 5.27 17.93
C CYS A 342 -31.72 6.30 16.81
N GLN A 343 -31.30 5.99 15.58
CA GLN A 343 -31.50 6.86 14.42
C GLN A 343 -32.98 7.12 14.13
N GLU A 344 -33.82 6.07 14.15
CA GLU A 344 -35.27 6.19 13.92
C GLU A 344 -35.99 7.03 14.99
N HIS A 345 -35.47 7.02 16.23
CA HIS A 345 -36.06 7.74 17.36
C HIS A 345 -35.39 9.09 17.66
N GLY A 346 -34.48 9.55 16.78
CA GLY A 346 -33.79 10.83 16.93
C GLY A 346 -32.84 10.92 18.13
N ILE A 347 -32.34 9.77 18.61
CA ILE A 347 -31.34 9.68 19.68
C ILE A 347 -29.96 9.86 19.05
N GLU A 348 -29.27 10.94 19.43
CA GLU A 348 -27.96 11.27 18.89
C GLU A 348 -26.86 10.40 19.52
N ILE A 349 -26.06 9.74 18.68
CA ILE A 349 -24.86 8.99 19.07
C ILE A 349 -23.66 9.80 18.57
N PRO A 350 -22.93 10.52 19.46
CA PRO A 350 -21.85 11.41 19.04
C PRO A 350 -20.68 10.68 18.37
N ASN A 351 -20.36 9.47 18.84
CA ASN A 351 -19.35 8.57 18.28
C ASN A 351 -19.87 7.14 18.30
N ASP A 352 -19.60 6.35 17.26
CA ASP A 352 -19.96 4.93 17.22
C ASP A 352 -19.48 4.15 18.46
N ASN A 353 -18.37 4.54 19.07
CA ASN A 353 -17.88 3.90 20.29
C ASN A 353 -18.67 4.26 21.57
N ASP A 354 -19.51 5.30 21.55
CA ASP A 354 -20.28 5.74 22.73
C ASP A 354 -21.45 4.80 23.07
N LEU A 355 -21.91 3.99 22.11
CA LEU A 355 -22.92 2.96 22.32
C LEU A 355 -22.24 1.66 22.76
N VAL A 356 -22.18 1.43 24.07
CA VAL A 356 -21.38 0.36 24.65
C VAL A 356 -22.25 -0.83 25.07
N LEU A 357 -21.86 -2.04 24.67
CA LEU A 357 -22.43 -3.27 25.21
C LEU A 357 -22.00 -3.41 26.68
N ILE A 358 -22.95 -3.59 27.60
CA ILE A 358 -22.64 -3.79 29.03
C ILE A 358 -22.74 -5.26 29.47
N GLY A 359 -23.52 -6.08 28.76
CA GLY A 359 -23.67 -7.49 29.09
C GLY A 359 -24.91 -8.14 28.48
N LEU A 360 -25.26 -9.30 29.03
CA LEU A 360 -26.46 -10.05 28.68
C LEU A 360 -27.40 -10.08 29.89
N TRP A 361 -28.64 -9.63 29.72
CA TRP A 361 -29.71 -9.81 30.70
C TRP A 361 -30.72 -10.80 30.15
N LYS A 362 -30.90 -11.94 30.81
CA LYS A 362 -31.70 -13.07 30.29
C LYS A 362 -31.21 -13.51 28.91
N LYS A 363 -32.01 -13.25 27.86
CA LYS A 363 -31.70 -13.49 26.43
C LYS A 363 -31.49 -12.20 25.63
N GLN A 364 -31.27 -11.08 26.29
CA GLN A 364 -31.24 -9.75 25.67
C GLN A 364 -29.86 -9.14 25.84
N PHE A 365 -29.32 -8.60 24.75
CA PHE A 365 -28.13 -7.76 24.80
C PHE A 365 -28.50 -6.42 25.39
N VAL A 366 -27.69 -5.96 26.34
CA VAL A 366 -27.92 -4.68 27.00
C VAL A 366 -26.85 -3.70 26.53
N PHE A 367 -27.28 -2.64 25.87
CA PHE A 367 -26.43 -1.54 25.42
C PHE A 367 -26.75 -0.27 26.20
N LYS A 368 -25.74 0.57 26.43
CA LYS A 368 -25.91 1.83 27.15
C LYS A 368 -25.03 2.91 26.54
N LEU A 369 -25.58 4.11 26.40
CA LEU A 369 -24.83 5.28 25.96
C LEU A 369 -23.92 5.78 27.07
N PHE A 370 -22.68 6.13 26.71
CA PHE A 370 -21.67 6.68 27.62
C PHE A 370 -21.32 5.76 28.80
N ALA A 371 -21.60 4.46 28.69
CA ALA A 371 -21.12 3.50 29.66
C ALA A 371 -19.58 3.35 29.56
N PRO A 372 -18.91 2.92 30.64
CA PRO A 372 -17.47 2.75 30.60
C PRO A 372 -17.07 1.70 29.54
N GLU A 373 -16.21 2.10 28.61
CA GLU A 373 -15.64 1.19 27.62
C GLU A 373 -14.72 0.15 28.26
N ASN A 374 -14.51 -0.99 27.58
CA ASN A 374 -13.54 -2.01 27.94
C ASN A 374 -13.74 -2.67 29.33
N VAL A 375 -14.97 -2.67 29.82
CA VAL A 375 -15.39 -3.43 31.00
C VAL A 375 -15.66 -4.89 30.62
N GLU A 376 -15.47 -5.79 31.57
CA GLU A 376 -15.77 -7.20 31.38
C GLU A 376 -17.27 -7.40 31.12
N TYR A 377 -17.61 -8.09 30.03
CA TYR A 377 -18.99 -8.43 29.75
C TYR A 377 -19.48 -9.51 30.72
N ILE A 378 -20.57 -9.19 31.41
CA ILE A 378 -21.18 -10.05 32.42
C ILE A 378 -22.56 -10.53 31.98
N VAL A 379 -23.01 -11.61 32.59
CA VAL A 379 -24.44 -11.89 32.68
C VAL A 379 -25.00 -11.03 33.81
N ILE A 380 -25.91 -10.15 33.46
CA ILE A 380 -26.53 -9.22 34.40
C ILE A 380 -27.53 -10.00 35.26
N PRO A 381 -27.43 -9.92 36.61
CA PRO A 381 -28.37 -10.56 37.52
C PRO A 381 -29.83 -10.14 37.27
N ASP A 382 -30.76 -11.08 37.46
CA ASP A 382 -32.19 -10.84 37.19
C ASP A 382 -32.83 -9.80 38.12
N ASP A 383 -32.25 -9.60 39.30
CA ASP A 383 -32.66 -8.62 40.32
C ASP A 383 -32.11 -7.21 40.06
N MET A 384 -31.20 -7.04 39.09
CA MET A 384 -30.63 -5.74 38.74
C MET A 384 -31.67 -4.88 38.00
N VAL A 385 -31.90 -3.67 38.53
CA VAL A 385 -32.77 -2.68 37.89
C VAL A 385 -32.01 -2.01 36.75
N LEU A 386 -32.38 -2.35 35.52
CA LEU A 386 -31.87 -1.76 34.31
C LEU A 386 -32.56 -0.41 34.04
N THR A 387 -31.77 0.65 33.88
CA THR A 387 -32.23 2.02 33.58
C THR A 387 -31.30 2.68 32.57
N ASP A 388 -31.87 3.54 31.74
CA ASP A 388 -31.24 4.21 30.60
C ASP A 388 -30.41 3.23 29.74
N CYS A 389 -31.05 2.16 29.27
CA CYS A 389 -30.40 1.14 28.46
C CYS A 389 -31.30 0.63 27.34
N PHE A 390 -30.66 0.16 26.27
CA PHE A 390 -31.30 -0.50 25.14
C PHE A 390 -31.19 -2.01 25.30
N LEU A 391 -32.32 -2.69 25.24
CA LEU A 391 -32.41 -4.14 25.23
C LEU A 391 -32.67 -4.60 23.81
N CYS A 392 -31.79 -5.44 23.29
CA CYS A 392 -31.98 -6.09 22.00
C CYS A 392 -32.17 -7.59 22.21
N ASP A 393 -33.33 -8.10 21.84
CA ASP A 393 -33.66 -9.51 22.00
C ASP A 393 -32.85 -10.39 21.04
N SER A 394 -32.20 -11.44 21.55
CA SER A 394 -31.36 -12.30 20.74
C SER A 394 -32.12 -13.24 19.79
N GLU A 395 -33.42 -13.44 20.00
CA GLU A 395 -34.28 -14.32 19.20
C GLU A 395 -35.18 -13.54 18.22
N THR A 396 -35.71 -12.39 18.64
CA THR A 396 -36.66 -11.61 17.82
C THR A 396 -36.06 -10.38 17.15
N ASP A 397 -34.82 -10.01 17.48
CA ASP A 397 -34.13 -8.79 17.03
C ASP A 397 -34.91 -7.48 17.35
N GLU A 398 -35.86 -7.56 18.28
CA GLU A 398 -36.62 -6.41 18.79
C GLU A 398 -35.73 -5.57 19.71
N VAL A 399 -35.77 -4.24 19.53
CA VAL A 399 -35.07 -3.29 20.39
C VAL A 399 -36.08 -2.54 21.26
N LYS A 400 -35.80 -2.47 22.57
CA LYS A 400 -36.61 -1.73 23.56
C LYS A 400 -35.70 -0.81 24.36
N TYR A 401 -36.08 0.44 24.47
CA TYR A 401 -35.43 1.38 25.37
C TYR A 401 -36.10 1.37 26.75
N ILE A 402 -35.33 1.07 27.79
CA ILE A 402 -35.76 1.21 29.18
C ILE A 402 -35.17 2.52 29.69
N LYS A 403 -36.07 3.43 30.08
CA LYS A 403 -35.72 4.65 30.82
C LYS A 403 -35.33 4.30 32.24
#